data_AF-A0AAP5JR33-F1
#
_entry.id   AF-A0AAP5JR33-F1
#
_cell.length_a   1.000
_cell.length_b   1.000
_cell.length_c   1.000
_cell.angle_alpha   90.00
_cell.angle_beta   90.00
_cell.angle_gamma   90.00
#
_symmetry.space_group_name_H-M   'P 1'
#
loop_
_entity.id
_entity.type
_entity.pdbx_description
1 polymer ?
#
loop_
_entity_poly.entity_id
_entity_poly.type
_entity_poly.pdbx_seq_one_letter_code
_entity_poly.pdbx_strand_id
1 'polypeptide(L)'
;MTTEGKSLPFDVIDQTYLSGGKQIVVTAEGERESEVPGYYRTVLTLLVNEVPSMGYTALIVQEKDESMQQIEETKETFIQNSLLKLSFAHGKLALENVRRNEKMEKLLKIIYGSHFQQEYADEIKKACEGMAKQEVDNQPSNL
;
A
#
# COMPACT_ATOMS: atom_id res chain seq x y z
N MET A 1 0.59 18.11 -11.10
CA MET A 1 1.59 18.59 -12.10
C MET A 1 2.41 19.72 -11.51
N THR A 2 3.62 19.97 -12.01
CA THR A 2 4.42 21.15 -11.66
C THR A 2 3.85 22.40 -12.35
N THR A 3 4.24 23.59 -11.90
CA THR A 3 3.92 24.87 -12.58
C THR A 3 4.48 24.98 -13.99
N GLU A 4 5.45 24.13 -14.34
CA GLU A 4 6.04 24.00 -15.68
C GLU A 4 5.29 22.97 -16.56
N GLY A 5 4.18 22.42 -16.07
CA GLY A 5 3.34 21.47 -16.81
C GLY A 5 3.81 20.01 -16.76
N LYS A 6 4.85 19.68 -15.98
CA LYS A 6 5.34 18.29 -15.86
C LYS A 6 4.41 17.47 -14.95
N SER A 7 3.96 16.31 -15.43
CA SER A 7 3.20 15.36 -14.61
C SER A 7 4.13 14.61 -13.65
N LEU A 8 3.63 14.32 -12.44
CA LEU A 8 4.33 13.52 -11.44
C LEU A 8 3.57 12.22 -11.24
N PRO A 9 4.25 11.06 -11.15
CA PRO A 9 3.59 9.82 -10.74
C PRO A 9 3.06 9.95 -9.31
N PHE A 10 1.87 9.42 -9.08
CA PHE A 10 1.22 9.44 -7.78
C PHE A 10 0.28 8.25 -7.62
N ASP A 11 0.06 7.86 -6.37
CA ASP A 11 -0.91 6.83 -5.98
C ASP A 11 -1.94 7.44 -5.01
N VAL A 12 -3.21 7.05 -5.15
CA VAL A 12 -4.25 7.41 -4.17
C VAL A 12 -4.26 6.37 -3.07
N ILE A 13 -4.06 6.83 -1.85
CA ILE A 13 -4.06 5.98 -0.66
C ILE A 13 -5.46 5.88 -0.06
N ASP A 14 -6.16 7.02 0.00
CA ASP A 14 -7.51 7.10 0.55
C ASP A 14 -8.26 8.31 -0.04
N GLN A 15 -9.58 8.20 -0.10
CA GLN A 15 -10.46 9.32 -0.42
C GLN A 15 -11.74 9.25 0.41
N THR A 16 -11.95 10.27 1.24
CA THR A 16 -13.10 10.34 2.14
C THR A 16 -13.90 11.62 1.89
N TYR A 17 -15.22 11.50 1.77
CA TYR A 17 -16.12 12.66 1.71
C TYR A 17 -16.32 13.25 3.12
N LEU A 18 -16.14 14.56 3.24
CA LEU A 18 -16.38 15.33 4.46
C LEU A 18 -17.51 16.33 4.23
N SER A 19 -18.48 16.36 5.15
CA SER A 19 -19.53 17.39 5.14
C SER A 19 -18.91 18.78 5.39
N GLY A 20 -19.40 19.79 4.68
CA GLY A 20 -19.00 21.19 4.87
C GLY A 20 -19.57 21.79 6.15
N GLY A 21 -20.44 21.04 6.85
CA GLY A 21 -21.15 21.51 8.03
C GLY A 21 -22.34 22.40 7.67
N LYS A 22 -22.69 23.27 8.60
CA LYS A 22 -23.83 24.16 8.48
C LYS A 22 -23.43 25.58 8.81
N GLN A 23 -24.00 26.53 8.08
CA GLN A 23 -23.81 27.96 8.28
C GLN A 23 -25.13 28.62 8.61
N ILE A 24 -25.13 29.51 9.59
CA ILE A 24 -26.28 30.38 9.88
C ILE A 24 -26.17 31.60 8.97
N VAL A 25 -27.19 31.79 8.14
CA VAL A 25 -27.32 32.94 7.24
C VAL A 25 -28.41 33.84 7.79
N VAL A 26 -28.10 35.13 7.94
CA VAL A 26 -29.10 36.13 8.34
C VAL A 26 -29.81 36.61 7.09
N THR A 27 -31.12 36.35 7.00
CA THR A 27 -32.00 36.86 5.93
C THR A 27 -32.93 37.94 6.48
N ALA A 28 -33.67 38.59 5.59
CA ALA A 28 -34.68 39.59 5.97
C ALA A 28 -35.82 39.00 6.82
N GLU A 29 -36.03 37.67 6.78
CA GLU A 29 -37.02 36.97 7.63
C GLU A 29 -36.44 36.42 8.95
N GLY A 30 -35.14 36.59 9.21
CA GLY A 30 -34.47 36.09 10.43
C GLY A 30 -33.25 35.21 10.14
N GLU A 31 -32.81 34.45 11.14
CA GLU A 31 -31.69 33.51 11.00
C GLU A 31 -32.17 32.19 10.38
N ARG A 32 -31.50 31.76 9.31
CA ARG A 32 -31.75 30.48 8.66
C ARG A 32 -30.48 29.65 8.60
N GLU A 33 -30.59 28.39 9.04
CA GLU A 33 -29.52 27.41 8.88
C GLU A 33 -29.48 26.91 7.43
N SER A 34 -28.30 26.94 6.81
CA SER A 34 -28.04 26.43 5.46
C SER A 34 -26.90 25.43 5.50
N GLU A 35 -27.02 24.34 4.75
CA GLU A 35 -25.93 23.38 4.59
C GLU A 35 -24.81 23.97 3.73
N VAL A 36 -23.58 23.70 4.13
CA VAL A 36 -22.38 24.06 3.36
C VAL A 36 -21.98 22.85 2.52
N PRO A 37 -21.70 23.01 1.21
CA PRO A 37 -21.23 21.92 0.38
C PRO A 37 -20.02 21.22 0.99
N GLY A 38 -20.08 19.89 1.08
CA GLY A 38 -18.94 19.09 1.49
C GLY A 38 -17.83 19.04 0.45
N TYR A 39 -16.71 18.46 0.84
CA TYR A 39 -15.52 18.32 0.02
C TYR A 39 -14.87 16.95 0.25
N TYR A 40 -14.10 16.51 -0.73
CA TYR A 40 -13.31 15.28 -0.59
C TYR A 40 -11.95 15.59 0.03
N ARG A 41 -11.56 14.77 1.00
CA ARG A 41 -10.18 14.67 1.47
C ARG A 41 -9.53 13.50 0.78
N THR A 42 -8.53 13.78 -0.04
CA THR A 42 -7.73 12.76 -0.73
C THR A 42 -6.35 12.69 -0.12
N VAL A 43 -5.89 11.48 0.19
CA VAL A 43 -4.52 11.19 0.64
C VAL A 43 -3.76 10.59 -0.54
N LEU A 44 -2.64 11.22 -0.90
CA LEU A 44 -1.82 10.86 -2.06
C LEU A 44 -0.40 10.54 -1.63
N THR A 45 0.21 9.54 -2.27
CA THR A 45 1.68 9.37 -2.27
C THR A 45 2.22 9.91 -3.59
N LEU A 46 3.17 10.83 -3.51
CA LEU A 46 3.80 11.47 -4.67
C LEU A 46 5.23 10.93 -4.83
N LEU A 47 5.59 10.46 -6.03
CA LEU A 47 6.97 10.16 -6.35
C LEU A 47 7.67 11.43 -6.86
N VAL A 48 8.44 12.07 -5.96
CA VAL A 48 9.21 13.28 -6.29
C VAL A 48 10.69 12.93 -6.40
N ASN A 49 11.19 12.89 -7.63
CA ASN A 49 12.58 12.49 -7.91
C ASN A 49 13.61 13.54 -7.45
N GLU A 50 13.24 14.82 -7.51
CA GLU A 50 14.14 15.94 -7.23
C GLU A 50 13.39 16.99 -6.42
N VAL A 51 13.74 17.11 -5.15
CA VAL A 51 13.30 18.21 -4.28
C VAL A 51 14.50 19.15 -4.12
N PRO A 52 14.35 20.46 -4.39
CA PRO A 52 15.46 21.39 -4.21
C PRO A 52 15.94 21.39 -2.76
N SER A 53 17.25 21.43 -2.54
CA SER A 53 17.85 21.39 -1.20
C SER A 53 17.40 22.55 -0.29
N MET A 54 16.96 23.66 -0.86
CA MET A 54 16.33 24.78 -0.15
C MET A 54 15.25 25.40 -1.04
N GLY A 55 14.06 25.65 -0.48
CA GLY A 55 12.94 26.27 -1.18
C GLY A 55 11.66 25.46 -1.11
N TYR A 56 10.75 25.70 -2.06
CA TYR A 56 9.48 24.98 -2.20
C TYR A 56 9.24 24.62 -3.66
N THR A 57 8.42 23.59 -3.87
CA THR A 57 7.90 23.22 -5.19
C THR A 57 6.39 23.44 -5.19
N ALA A 58 5.91 24.29 -6.09
CA ALA A 58 4.49 24.49 -6.29
C ALA A 58 3.93 23.40 -7.22
N LEU A 59 2.88 22.73 -6.76
CA LEU A 59 2.18 21.69 -7.51
C LEU A 59 0.72 22.08 -7.70
N ILE A 60 0.20 21.78 -8.88
CA ILE A 60 -1.21 21.96 -9.22
C ILE A 60 -1.86 20.58 -9.24
N VAL A 61 -2.93 20.44 -8.45
CA VAL A 61 -3.82 19.27 -8.48
C VAL A 61 -4.88 19.53 -9.54
N GLN A 62 -5.09 18.55 -10.42
CA GLN A 62 -6.13 18.61 -11.44
C GLN A 62 -7.04 17.42 -11.28
N GLU A 63 -8.34 17.65 -11.42
CA GLU A 63 -9.32 16.59 -11.51
C GLU A 63 -9.11 15.79 -12.79
N LYS A 64 -9.24 14.46 -12.68
CA LYS A 64 -9.14 13.55 -13.80
C LYS A 64 -10.28 12.53 -13.69
N ASP A 65 -11.01 12.32 -14.79
CA ASP A 65 -12.17 11.41 -14.86
C ASP A 65 -11.79 9.92 -14.91
N GLU A 66 -10.50 9.60 -14.92
CA GLU A 66 -10.03 8.21 -14.97
C GLU A 66 -10.01 7.59 -13.57
N SER A 67 -10.45 6.34 -13.46
CA SER A 67 -10.33 5.57 -12.21
C SER A 67 -8.86 5.47 -11.82
N MET A 68 -8.52 6.09 -10.70
CA MET A 68 -7.15 6.10 -10.18
C MET A 68 -6.78 4.70 -9.67
N GLN A 69 -5.57 4.24 -9.96
CA GLN A 69 -5.11 2.93 -9.50
C GLN A 69 -5.00 2.95 -7.97
N GLN A 70 -5.72 2.03 -7.33
CA GLN A 70 -5.65 1.80 -5.90
C GLN A 70 -4.57 0.76 -5.61
N ILE A 71 -3.83 0.94 -4.52
CA ILE A 71 -2.85 -0.06 -4.08
C ILE A 71 -3.59 -1.35 -3.75
N GLU A 72 -3.25 -2.44 -4.42
CA GLU A 72 -3.80 -3.76 -4.16
C GLU A 72 -2.91 -4.54 -3.17
N GLU A 73 -3.54 -5.26 -2.25
CA GLU A 73 -2.84 -6.20 -1.40
C GLU A 73 -2.37 -7.41 -2.23
N THR A 74 -1.11 -7.78 -2.06
CA THR A 74 -0.54 -8.99 -2.66
C THR A 74 -0.27 -10.06 -1.62
N LYS A 75 -0.38 -11.32 -2.02
CA LYS A 75 0.03 -12.48 -1.21
C LYS A 75 1.51 -12.81 -1.33
N GLU A 76 2.26 -12.00 -2.07
CA GLU A 76 3.70 -12.17 -2.19
C GLU A 76 4.40 -11.97 -0.84
N THR A 77 5.37 -12.84 -0.58
CA THR A 77 6.18 -12.81 0.64
C THR A 77 7.48 -12.05 0.45
N PHE A 78 7.60 -11.28 -0.64
CA PHE A 78 8.77 -10.47 -0.92
C PHE A 78 8.38 -9.14 -1.56
N ILE A 79 9.26 -8.16 -1.42
CA ILE A 79 9.24 -6.92 -2.20
C ILE A 79 10.58 -6.78 -2.90
N GLN A 80 10.57 -6.33 -4.15
CA GLN A 80 11.77 -6.22 -4.96
C GLN A 80 11.78 -4.92 -5.75
N ASN A 81 12.94 -4.26 -5.78
CA ASN A 81 13.24 -3.19 -6.71
C ASN A 81 14.46 -3.54 -7.58
N SER A 82 15.00 -2.57 -8.31
CA SER A 82 16.12 -2.78 -9.23
C SER A 82 17.49 -3.04 -8.58
N LEU A 83 17.59 -2.91 -7.25
CA LEU A 83 18.83 -3.13 -6.48
C LEU A 83 18.68 -4.19 -5.40
N LEU A 84 17.52 -4.25 -4.74
CA LEU A 84 17.29 -5.01 -3.53
C LEU A 84 16.04 -5.87 -3.66
N LYS A 85 16.12 -7.07 -3.09
CA LYS A 85 14.98 -7.94 -2.81
C LYS A 85 14.94 -8.20 -1.31
N LEU A 86 13.79 -7.92 -0.70
CA LEU A 86 13.53 -8.23 0.70
C LEU A 86 12.49 -9.36 0.74
N SER A 87 12.84 -10.50 1.30
CA SER A 87 11.95 -11.68 1.38
C SER A 87 11.68 -12.05 2.84
N PHE A 88 10.45 -12.42 3.13
CA PHE A 88 10.02 -12.89 4.43
C PHE A 88 9.68 -14.38 4.39
N ALA A 89 10.39 -15.18 5.19
CA ALA A 89 10.10 -16.60 5.31
C ALA A 89 10.45 -17.09 6.72
N HIS A 90 9.60 -17.94 7.28
CA HIS A 90 9.85 -18.60 8.58
C HIS A 90 10.20 -17.62 9.72
N GLY A 91 9.52 -16.46 9.78
CA GLY A 91 9.76 -15.43 10.81
C GLY A 91 11.07 -14.66 10.65
N LYS A 92 11.71 -14.73 9.48
CA LYS A 92 12.99 -14.07 9.18
C LYS A 92 12.86 -13.23 7.92
N LEU A 93 13.48 -12.06 7.97
CA LEU A 93 13.71 -11.21 6.79
C LEU A 93 15.11 -11.48 6.23
N ALA A 94 15.15 -11.78 4.94
CA ALA A 94 16.36 -11.91 4.14
C ALA A 94 16.44 -10.75 3.14
N LEU A 95 17.60 -10.10 3.09
CA LEU A 95 17.89 -9.03 2.14
C LEU A 95 18.90 -9.52 1.12
N GLU A 96 18.58 -9.35 -0.16
CA GLU A 96 19.45 -9.71 -1.27
C GLU A 96 19.74 -8.48 -2.12
N ASN A 97 21.01 -8.24 -2.41
CA ASN A 97 21.43 -7.29 -3.43
C ASN A 97 21.48 -8.01 -4.78
N VAL A 98 20.43 -7.82 -5.59
CA VAL A 98 20.27 -8.52 -6.87
C VAL A 98 21.34 -8.17 -7.91
N ARG A 99 22.02 -7.02 -7.77
CA ARG A 99 23.10 -6.63 -8.68
C ARG A 99 24.42 -7.32 -8.37
N ARG A 100 24.70 -7.55 -7.09
CA ARG A 100 25.96 -8.12 -6.61
C ARG A 100 25.84 -9.60 -6.26
N ASN A 101 24.62 -10.14 -6.30
CA ASN A 101 24.29 -11.50 -5.86
C ASN A 101 24.78 -11.77 -4.41
N GLU A 102 24.71 -10.74 -3.58
CA GLU A 102 25.09 -10.79 -2.16
C GLU A 102 23.80 -10.91 -1.33
N LYS A 103 23.80 -11.80 -0.34
CA LYS A 103 22.61 -12.09 0.46
C LYS A 103 22.91 -12.06 1.95
N MET A 104 22.06 -11.37 2.70
CA MET A 104 22.01 -11.36 4.15
C MET A 104 20.75 -12.09 4.62
N GLU A 105 20.91 -13.34 5.07
CA GLU A 105 19.77 -14.22 5.40
C GLU A 105 19.06 -13.90 6.71
N LYS A 106 19.71 -13.13 7.60
CA LYS A 106 19.21 -12.81 8.94
C LYS A 106 19.30 -11.31 9.18
N LEU A 107 18.63 -10.52 8.33
CA LEU A 107 18.55 -9.08 8.55
C LEU A 107 17.78 -8.77 9.83
N LEU A 108 16.63 -9.42 9.99
CA LEU A 108 15.76 -9.28 11.15
C LEU A 108 15.08 -10.61 11.47
N LYS A 109 15.02 -10.93 12.76
CA LYS A 109 14.31 -12.11 13.27
C LYS A 109 13.15 -11.62 14.14
N ILE A 110 11.93 -12.02 13.79
CA ILE A 110 10.75 -11.74 14.60
C ILE A 110 10.64 -12.87 15.65
N ILE A 111 10.60 -12.49 16.93
CA ILE A 111 10.39 -13.44 18.03
C ILE A 111 8.95 -13.27 18.50
N TYR A 112 8.13 -14.28 18.23
CA TYR A 112 6.75 -14.30 18.72
C TYR A 112 6.70 -14.77 20.18
N GLY A 113 5.81 -14.16 20.99
CA GLY A 113 5.47 -14.66 22.32
C GLY A 113 4.85 -16.06 22.24
N SER A 114 5.02 -16.86 23.30
CA SER A 114 4.68 -18.29 23.34
C SER A 114 3.25 -18.64 22.90
N HIS A 115 2.29 -17.74 23.07
CA HIS A 115 0.91 -17.94 22.62
C HIS A 115 0.71 -17.87 21.10
N PHE A 116 1.53 -17.09 20.38
CA PHE A 116 1.39 -16.86 18.93
C PHE A 116 2.18 -17.89 18.10
N GLN A 117 3.14 -18.59 18.71
CA GLN A 117 3.90 -19.68 18.08
C GLN A 117 2.99 -20.88 17.71
N GLN A 118 1.96 -21.15 18.52
CA GLN A 118 1.07 -22.29 18.34
C GLN A 118 0.17 -22.11 17.10
N GLU A 119 -0.45 -20.94 16.97
CA GLU A 119 -1.39 -20.60 15.90
C GLU A 119 -0.68 -20.54 14.53
N TYR A 120 0.52 -19.97 14.47
CA TYR A 120 1.34 -19.93 13.25
C TYR A 120 1.87 -21.31 12.85
N ALA A 121 2.21 -22.16 13.82
CA ALA A 121 2.62 -23.55 13.55
C ALA A 121 1.45 -24.38 13.01
N ASP A 122 0.23 -24.18 13.54
CA ASP A 122 -0.98 -24.86 13.08
C ASP A 122 -1.38 -24.40 11.66
N GLU A 123 -1.24 -23.11 11.34
CA GLU A 123 -1.46 -22.58 9.99
C GLU A 123 -0.45 -23.11 8.97
N ILE A 124 0.84 -23.14 9.30
CA ILE A 124 1.88 -23.74 8.43
C ILE A 124 1.59 -25.23 8.22
N LYS A 125 1.23 -25.97 9.28
CA LYS A 125 0.94 -27.39 9.20
C LYS A 125 -0.27 -27.65 8.30
N LYS A 126 -1.34 -26.86 8.44
CA LYS A 126 -2.54 -26.93 7.58
C LYS A 126 -2.23 -26.60 6.11
N ALA A 127 -1.36 -25.62 5.85
CA ALA A 127 -0.93 -25.28 4.50
C ALA A 127 -0.09 -26.40 3.85
N CYS A 128 0.87 -26.97 4.59
CA CYS A 128 1.67 -28.10 4.11
C CYS A 128 0.83 -29.37 3.87
N GLU A 129 -0.15 -29.66 4.73
CA GLU A 129 -1.07 -30.80 4.55
C GLU A 129 -2.02 -30.62 3.36
N GLY A 130 -2.39 -29.39 3.02
CA GLY A 130 -3.17 -29.07 1.82
C GLY A 130 -2.38 -29.28 0.52
N MET A 131 -1.10 -28.92 0.50
CA MET A 131 -0.21 -29.12 -0.66
C MET A 131 0.09 -30.60 -0.91
N ALA A 132 0.27 -31.39 0.15
CA ALA A 132 0.51 -32.83 0.04
C ALA A 132 -0.69 -33.60 -0.56
N LYS A 133 -1.92 -33.11 -0.41
CA LYS A 133 -3.11 -33.72 -1.02
C LYS A 133 -3.24 -33.39 -2.52
N GLN A 134 -2.71 -32.26 -2.98
CA GLN A 134 -2.75 -31.86 -4.39
C GLN A 134 -1.66 -32.55 -5.24
N GLU A 135 -0.53 -32.94 -4.63
CA GLU A 135 0.51 -33.70 -5.35
C GLU A 135 0.15 -35.18 -5.58
N VAL A 136 -0.72 -35.78 -4.75
CA VAL A 136 -1.17 -37.18 -4.92
C VAL A 136 -2.19 -37.32 -6.07
N ASP A 137 -2.99 -36.29 -6.33
CA ASP A 137 -4.03 -36.30 -7.38
C ASP A 137 -3.51 -35.96 -8.80
N ASN A 138 -2.27 -35.49 -8.92
CA ASN A 138 -1.67 -35.06 -10.20
C ASN A 138 -0.56 -35.98 -10.72
N GLN A 139 -0.47 -37.23 -10.25
CA GLN A 139 0.37 -38.22 -10.92
C GLN A 139 -0.26 -38.61 -12.27
N PRO A 140 0.41 -38.41 -13.42
CA PRO A 140 -0.11 -38.90 -14.69
C PRO A 140 -0.12 -40.43 -14.67
N SER A 141 -1.29 -41.00 -14.92
CA SER A 141 -1.48 -42.42 -15.18
C SER A 141 -0.59 -42.86 -16.34
N ASN A 142 0.49 -43.58 -16.03
CA ASN A 142 1.29 -44.26 -17.05
C ASN A 142 0.43 -45.34 -17.73
N LEU A 143 0.21 -45.20 -19.03
CA LEU A 143 -0.18 -46.24 -19.98
C LEU A 143 0.53 -45.98 -21.31
#